data_AF-A0A8I0S6L8-F1
#
_entry.id   AF-A0A8I0S6L8-F1
#
_cell.length_a   1.000
_cell.length_b   1.000
_cell.length_c   1.000
_cell.angle_alpha   90.00
_cell.angle_beta   90.00
_cell.angle_gamma   90.00
#
_symmetry.space_group_name_H-M   'P 1'
#
loop_
_entity.id
_entity.type
_entity.pdbx_description
1 polymer ?
#
loop_
_entity_poly.entity_id
_entity_poly.type
_entity_poly.pdbx_seq_one_letter_code
_entity_poly.pdbx_strand_id
1 'polypeptide(L)'
;MSQKINATDVTEEEALNAVFFERADEFIKLANEYCRPPKGQPAKPEELRGQVSAAMLFATARFNTWVAANNFKDGNEMRDAKEQVMTYLLQQFQMMLEDNFDEYCEQFENYLRFRKNEDFHAHKHDH
;
A
#
# COMPACT_ATOMS: atom_id res chain seq x y z
N MET A 1 -11.49 -42.33 11.36
CA MET A 1 -10.20 -42.07 10.69
C MET A 1 -10.05 -40.58 10.55
N SER A 2 -9.16 -39.97 11.34
CA SER A 2 -8.88 -38.53 11.28
C SER A 2 -8.02 -38.29 10.04
N GLN A 3 -8.61 -37.69 9.00
CA GLN A 3 -7.83 -37.14 7.90
C GLN A 3 -7.05 -35.96 8.48
N LYS A 4 -5.75 -36.18 8.72
CA LYS A 4 -4.80 -35.10 8.93
C LYS A 4 -4.79 -34.29 7.65
N ILE A 5 -5.31 -33.08 7.71
CA ILE A 5 -5.12 -32.06 6.68
C ILE A 5 -3.62 -31.81 6.63
N ASN A 6 -2.96 -32.32 5.59
CA ASN A 6 -1.53 -32.09 5.37
C ASN A 6 -1.37 -30.62 4.98
N ALA A 7 -0.52 -29.88 5.70
CA ALA A 7 -0.25 -28.46 5.49
C ALA A 7 0.57 -28.18 4.20
N THR A 8 0.37 -28.96 3.13
CA THR A 8 1.24 -28.95 1.93
C THR A 8 0.52 -28.87 0.59
N ASP A 9 -0.81 -28.75 0.55
CA ASP A 9 -1.53 -28.48 -0.69
C ASP A 9 -1.80 -26.97 -0.83
N VAL A 10 -0.72 -26.17 -0.93
CA VAL A 10 -0.83 -24.78 -1.38
C VAL A 10 -1.00 -24.81 -2.89
N THR A 11 -2.11 -24.27 -3.38
CA THR A 11 -2.37 -24.15 -4.81
C THR A 11 -1.40 -23.16 -5.46
N GLU A 12 -1.19 -23.29 -6.78
CA GLU A 12 -0.35 -22.34 -7.53
C GLU A 12 -0.86 -20.89 -7.42
N GLU A 13 -2.19 -20.71 -7.36
CA GLU A 13 -2.84 -19.42 -7.15
C GLU A 13 -2.51 -18.83 -5.77
N GLU A 14 -2.61 -19.62 -4.70
CA GLU A 14 -2.24 -19.19 -3.35
C GLU A 14 -0.75 -18.84 -3.25
N ALA A 15 0.12 -19.59 -3.92
CA ALA A 15 1.54 -19.31 -3.96
C ALA A 15 1.84 -17.99 -4.71
N LEU A 16 1.18 -17.73 -5.84
CA LEU A 16 1.33 -16.47 -6.58
C LEU A 16 0.80 -15.28 -5.77
N ASN A 17 -0.32 -15.45 -5.07
CA ASN A 17 -0.88 -14.43 -4.18
C ASN A 17 0.08 -14.13 -3.03
N ALA A 18 0.68 -15.14 -2.40
CA ALA A 18 1.66 -14.95 -1.34
C ALA A 18 2.87 -14.13 -1.82
N VAL A 19 3.39 -14.42 -3.01
CA VAL A 19 4.51 -13.67 -3.61
C VAL A 19 4.10 -12.23 -3.93
N PHE A 20 2.86 -12.00 -4.36
CA PHE A 20 2.33 -10.65 -4.58
C PHE A 20 2.31 -9.85 -3.27
N PHE A 21 1.73 -10.41 -2.21
CA PHE A 21 1.64 -9.74 -0.90
C PHE A 21 3.02 -9.51 -0.28
N GLU A 22 3.93 -10.48 -0.37
CA GLU A 22 5.31 -10.33 0.13
C GLU A 22 6.00 -9.13 -0.52
N ARG A 23 5.87 -8.96 -1.84
CA ARG A 23 6.44 -7.81 -2.54
C ARG A 23 5.78 -6.49 -2.14
N ALA A 24 4.45 -6.48 -1.97
CA ALA A 24 3.73 -5.30 -1.51
C ALA A 24 4.21 -4.88 -0.11
N ASP A 25 4.40 -5.84 0.79
CA ASP A 25 4.90 -5.63 2.14
C ASP A 25 6.34 -5.11 2.15
N GLU A 26 7.20 -5.56 1.23
CA GLU A 26 8.55 -5.01 1.09
C GLU A 26 8.54 -3.52 0.72
N PHE A 27 7.64 -3.09 -0.18
CA PHE A 27 7.47 -1.68 -0.51
C PHE A 27 6.94 -0.87 0.67
N ILE A 28 5.95 -1.40 1.39
CA ILE A 28 5.38 -0.77 2.59
C ILE A 28 6.44 -0.65 3.69
N LYS A 29 7.26 -1.69 3.90
CA LYS A 29 8.35 -1.68 4.85
C LYS A 29 9.33 -0.56 4.54
N LEU A 30 9.72 -0.40 3.28
CA LEU A 30 10.59 0.70 2.86
C LEU A 30 9.92 2.07 3.07
N ALA A 31 8.64 2.22 2.75
CA ALA A 31 7.89 3.44 3.01
C ALA A 31 7.86 3.79 4.51
N ASN A 32 7.68 2.78 5.37
CA ASN A 32 7.69 2.95 6.83
C ASN A 32 9.05 3.41 7.36
N GLU A 33 10.16 3.05 6.72
CA GLU A 33 11.49 3.59 7.05
C GLU A 33 11.56 5.10 6.78
N TYR A 34 11.00 5.57 5.66
CA TYR A 34 10.95 7.00 5.33
C TYR A 34 10.00 7.81 6.23
N CYS A 35 9.05 7.16 6.89
CA CYS A 35 8.17 7.80 7.87
C CYS A 35 8.87 8.08 9.22
N ARG A 36 10.11 7.62 9.42
CA ARG A 36 10.85 7.86 10.67
C ARG A 36 11.50 9.24 10.65
N PRO A 37 11.34 10.06 11.71
CA PRO A 37 12.01 11.34 11.78
C PRO A 37 13.54 11.16 11.84
N PRO A 38 14.31 12.04 11.17
CA PRO A 38 15.77 12.03 11.29
C PRO A 38 16.22 12.15 12.76
N LYS A 39 17.31 11.47 13.12
CA LYS A 39 17.87 11.54 14.47
C LYS A 39 18.14 13.01 14.87
N GLY A 40 17.61 13.42 16.02
CA GLY A 40 17.80 14.76 16.57
C GLY A 40 16.84 15.83 16.03
N GLN A 41 15.86 15.46 15.18
CA GLN A 41 14.79 16.37 14.74
C GLN A 41 13.48 16.11 15.50
N PRO A 42 12.62 17.13 15.67
CA PRO A 42 11.30 16.95 16.26
C PRO A 42 10.47 15.97 15.41
N ALA A 43 9.79 15.04 16.07
CA ALA A 43 8.93 14.09 15.40
C ALA A 43 7.70 14.80 14.83
N LYS A 44 7.63 14.89 13.49
CA LYS A 44 6.43 15.34 12.76
C LYS A 44 5.83 14.19 11.95
N PRO A 45 5.31 13.15 12.62
CA PRO A 45 4.95 11.89 11.96
C PRO A 45 3.82 12.05 10.94
N GLU A 46 2.87 12.97 11.14
CA GLU A 46 1.81 13.26 10.17
C GLU A 46 2.34 13.86 8.88
N GLU A 47 3.22 14.86 8.98
CA GLU A 47 3.84 15.53 7.84
C GLU A 47 4.67 14.53 7.02
N LEU A 48 5.48 13.70 7.70
CA LEU A 48 6.30 12.66 7.07
C LEU A 48 5.44 11.61 6.36
N ARG A 49 4.38 11.10 7.00
CA ARG A 49 3.46 10.14 6.36
C ARG A 49 2.83 10.72 5.10
N GLY A 50 2.43 11.99 5.11
CA GLY A 50 1.87 12.66 3.93
C GLY A 50 2.87 12.76 2.78
N GLN A 51 4.12 13.15 3.08
CA GLN A 51 5.19 13.23 2.07
C GLN A 51 5.53 11.85 1.48
N VAL A 52 5.64 10.82 2.31
CA VAL A 52 5.93 9.45 1.87
C VAL A 52 4.78 8.90 1.02
N SER A 53 3.52 9.13 1.41
CA SER A 53 2.34 8.75 0.63
C SER A 53 2.35 9.39 -0.77
N ALA A 54 2.62 10.70 -0.85
CA ALA A 54 2.74 11.38 -2.14
C ALA A 54 3.88 10.83 -3.00
N ALA A 55 5.02 10.52 -2.38
CA ALA A 55 6.16 9.91 -3.07
C ALA A 55 5.82 8.50 -3.61
N MET A 56 5.10 7.68 -2.83
CA MET A 56 4.63 6.36 -3.28
C MET A 56 3.67 6.46 -4.46
N LEU A 57 2.68 7.36 -4.42
CA LEU A 57 1.77 7.59 -5.55
C LEU A 57 2.54 7.94 -6.83
N PHE A 58 3.52 8.84 -6.73
CA PHE A 58 4.35 9.22 -7.87
C PHE A 58 5.25 8.07 -8.35
N ALA A 59 5.83 7.30 -7.44
CA ALA A 59 6.65 6.14 -7.77
C ALA A 59 5.83 5.08 -8.53
N THR A 60 4.63 4.74 -8.04
CA THR A 60 3.69 3.82 -8.69
C THR A 60 3.33 4.30 -10.09
N ALA A 61 2.99 5.59 -10.25
CA ALA A 61 2.68 6.16 -11.56
C ALA A 61 3.86 6.03 -12.55
N ARG A 62 5.09 6.35 -12.11
CA ARG A 62 6.30 6.24 -12.94
C ARG A 62 6.60 4.80 -13.33
N PHE A 63 6.55 3.89 -12.37
CA PHE A 63 6.85 2.48 -12.60
C PHE A 63 5.84 1.87 -13.58
N ASN A 64 4.54 2.06 -13.34
CA ASN A 64 3.50 1.53 -14.23
C ASN A 64 3.53 2.16 -15.61
N THR A 65 3.90 3.44 -15.74
CA THR A 65 4.11 4.09 -17.05
C THR A 65 5.27 3.42 -17.82
N TRP A 66 6.38 3.11 -17.13
CA TRP A 66 7.50 2.39 -17.74
C TRP A 66 7.10 0.97 -18.14
N VAL A 67 6.39 0.23 -17.28
CA VAL A 67 5.87 -1.12 -17.62
C VAL A 67 4.97 -1.06 -18.85
N ALA A 68 4.04 -0.10 -18.92
CA ALA A 68 3.18 0.08 -20.09
C ALA A 68 4.00 0.39 -21.36
N ALA A 69 5.01 1.28 -21.26
CA ALA A 69 5.87 1.66 -22.38
C ALA A 69 6.59 0.47 -23.03
N ASN A 70 6.95 -0.58 -22.26
CA ASN A 70 7.61 -1.78 -22.78
C ASN A 70 6.70 -2.65 -23.69
N ASN A 71 5.40 -2.34 -23.77
CA ASN A 71 4.45 -3.05 -24.63
C ASN A 71 4.18 -2.35 -25.97
N PHE A 72 4.83 -1.21 -26.25
CA PHE A 72 4.66 -0.44 -27.48
C PHE A 72 5.97 -0.38 -28.28
N LYS A 73 5.85 -0.25 -29.60
CA LYS A 73 6.98 -0.15 -30.53
C LYS A 73 7.65 1.21 -30.45
N ASP A 74 6.86 2.27 -30.25
CA ASP A 74 7.33 3.64 -30.18
C ASP A 74 6.39 4.56 -29.37
N GLY A 75 6.80 5.82 -29.22
CA GLY A 75 6.04 6.82 -28.47
C GLY A 75 4.76 7.33 -29.16
N ASN A 76 4.57 7.08 -30.46
CA ASN A 76 3.32 7.41 -31.14
C ASN A 76 2.27 6.34 -30.87
N GLU A 77 2.62 5.05 -30.98
CA GLU A 77 1.73 3.95 -30.63
C GLU A 77 1.29 4.04 -29.16
N MET A 78 2.21 4.34 -28.25
CA MET A 78 1.88 4.57 -26.83
C MET A 78 0.96 5.79 -26.64
N ARG A 79 1.12 6.84 -27.45
CA ARG A 79 0.28 8.05 -27.37
C ARG A 79 -1.14 7.77 -27.84
N ASP A 80 -1.30 7.01 -28.91
CA ASP A 80 -2.60 6.60 -29.44
C ASP A 80 -3.33 5.69 -28.44
N ALA A 81 -2.59 4.86 -27.69
CA ALA A 81 -3.13 3.99 -26.64
C ALA A 81 -3.30 4.65 -25.26
N LYS A 82 -3.00 5.96 -25.12
CA LYS A 82 -2.94 6.64 -23.81
C LYS A 82 -4.20 6.43 -22.96
N GLU A 83 -5.38 6.64 -23.55
CA GLU A 83 -6.66 6.55 -22.82
C GLU A 83 -6.92 5.13 -22.29
N GLN A 84 -6.60 4.12 -23.09
CA GLN A 84 -6.73 2.72 -22.71
C GLN A 84 -5.79 2.38 -21.53
N VAL A 85 -4.53 2.79 -21.60
CA VAL A 85 -3.55 2.57 -20.53
C VAL A 85 -3.97 3.27 -19.25
N MET A 86 -4.40 4.53 -19.33
CA MET A 86 -4.85 5.30 -18.18
C MET A 86 -6.07 4.68 -17.52
N THR A 87 -7.08 4.29 -18.31
CA THR A 87 -8.30 3.66 -17.81
C THR A 87 -7.97 2.37 -17.06
N TYR A 88 -7.16 1.50 -17.66
CA TYR A 88 -6.74 0.26 -17.02
C TYR A 88 -6.04 0.50 -15.69
N LEU A 89 -5.01 1.35 -15.66
CA LEU A 89 -4.23 1.60 -14.44
C LEU A 89 -5.08 2.24 -13.33
N LEU A 90 -5.97 3.18 -13.68
CA LEU A 90 -6.85 3.83 -12.71
C LEU A 90 -7.89 2.87 -12.15
N GLN A 91 -8.49 2.01 -12.99
CA GLN A 91 -9.46 1.01 -12.52
C GLN A 91 -8.81 0.00 -11.56
N GLN A 92 -7.62 -0.51 -11.89
CA GLN A 92 -6.90 -1.43 -11.01
C GLN A 92 -6.56 -0.76 -9.67
N PHE A 93 -6.05 0.49 -9.70
CA PHE A 93 -5.76 1.23 -8.48
C PHE A 93 -7.02 1.52 -7.65
N GLN A 94 -8.12 1.90 -8.31
CA GLN A 94 -9.39 2.17 -7.65
C GLN A 94 -9.92 0.94 -6.93
N MET A 95 -9.94 -0.24 -7.57
CA MET A 95 -10.40 -1.48 -6.93
C MET A 95 -9.60 -1.79 -5.66
N MET A 96 -8.26 -1.77 -5.75
CA MET A 96 -7.40 -2.01 -4.59
C MET A 96 -7.62 -0.96 -3.49
N LEU A 97 -7.81 0.30 -3.86
CA LEU A 97 -8.04 1.39 -2.91
C LEU A 97 -9.38 1.23 -2.19
N GLU A 98 -10.45 0.90 -2.92
CA GLU A 98 -11.79 0.68 -2.38
C GLU A 98 -11.76 -0.48 -1.37
N ASP A 99 -11.19 -1.63 -1.74
CA ASP A 99 -11.08 -2.80 -0.84
C ASP A 99 -10.35 -2.43 0.47
N ASN A 100 -9.20 -1.74 0.38
CA ASN A 100 -8.46 -1.31 1.56
C ASN A 100 -9.23 -0.26 2.38
N PHE A 101 -9.93 0.65 1.72
CA PHE A 101 -10.66 1.73 2.40
C PHE A 101 -11.85 1.16 3.18
N ASP A 102 -12.60 0.25 2.57
CA ASP A 102 -13.73 -0.44 3.18
C ASP A 102 -13.25 -1.30 4.37
N GLU A 103 -12.14 -2.03 4.24
CA GLU A 103 -11.53 -2.77 5.35
C GLU A 103 -11.16 -1.83 6.53
N TYR A 104 -10.56 -0.68 6.25
CA TYR A 104 -10.26 0.32 7.28
C TYR A 104 -11.50 0.94 7.91
N CYS A 105 -12.60 1.08 7.16
CA CYS A 105 -13.89 1.50 7.71
C CYS A 105 -14.46 0.45 8.66
N GLU A 106 -14.43 -0.83 8.29
CA GLU A 106 -14.94 -1.94 9.10
C GLU A 106 -14.08 -2.18 10.35
N GLN A 107 -12.76 -2.09 10.22
CA GLN A 107 -11.79 -2.38 11.29
C GLN A 107 -11.27 -1.12 11.99
N PHE A 108 -11.88 0.04 11.76
CA PHE A 108 -11.39 1.34 12.21
C PHE A 108 -10.97 1.35 13.69
N GLU A 109 -11.89 0.89 14.56
CA GLU A 109 -11.65 0.84 16.01
C GLU A 109 -10.54 -0.14 16.37
N ASN A 110 -10.40 -1.26 15.67
CA ASN A 110 -9.38 -2.27 15.95
C ASN A 110 -7.99 -1.77 15.55
N TYR A 111 -7.84 -1.21 14.35
CA TYR A 111 -6.57 -0.72 13.84
C TYR A 111 -6.10 0.55 14.55
N LEU A 112 -7.03 1.44 14.92
CA LEU A 112 -6.70 2.72 15.53
C LEU A 112 -6.93 2.77 17.04
N ARG A 113 -7.18 1.62 17.69
CA ARG A 113 -7.39 1.52 19.14
C ARG A 113 -6.33 2.25 19.97
N PHE A 114 -5.07 2.17 19.55
CA PHE A 114 -3.96 2.78 20.30
C PHE A 114 -3.89 4.30 20.15
N ARG A 115 -4.49 4.86 19.09
CA ARG A 115 -4.60 6.30 18.90
C ARG A 115 -5.41 6.95 20.03
N LYS A 116 -6.52 6.32 20.44
CA LYS A 116 -7.37 6.78 21.57
C LYS A 116 -6.68 6.65 22.94
N ASN A 117 -5.77 5.69 23.10
CA ASN A 117 -5.07 5.49 24.37
C ASN A 117 -3.97 6.55 24.59
N GLU A 118 -3.31 7.02 23.53
CA GLU A 118 -2.32 8.12 23.64
C GLU A 118 -2.99 9.42 24.10
N ASP A 119 -4.17 9.76 23.58
CA ASP A 119 -4.96 10.92 24.02
C ASP A 119 -5.36 10.81 25.51
N PHE A 120 -5.74 9.61 25.96
CA PHE A 120 -6.12 9.38 27.37
C PHE A 120 -4.94 9.56 28.34
N HIS A 121 -3.71 9.22 27.93
CA HIS A 121 -2.52 9.38 28.74
C HIS A 121 -1.95 10.80 28.72
N ALA A 122 -2.14 11.55 27.63
CA ALA A 122 -1.74 12.96 27.53
C ALA A 122 -2.50 13.85 28.53
N HIS A 123 -3.78 13.56 28.79
CA HIS A 123 -4.64 14.37 29.67
C HIS A 123 -4.67 13.92 31.14
N LYS A 124 -3.91 12.88 31.52
CA LYS A 124 -3.88 12.36 32.89
C LYS A 124 -3.03 13.18 33.86
N HIS A 125 -2.28 14.16 33.34
CA HIS A 125 -1.40 15.04 34.11
C HIS A 125 -1.94 16.47 34.29
N ASP A 126 -3.17 16.75 33.81
CA ASP A 126 -3.82 18.07 33.89
C ASP A 126 -4.85 18.19 35.04
N HIS A 127 -4.78 17.31 36.04
CA HIS A 127 -5.61 17.37 37.26
C HIS A 127 -4.77 17.29 38.53
#